data_AF-A0A0A1UA03-F1
#
_entry.id   AF-A0A0A1UA03-F1
#
_cell.length_a   1.000
_cell.length_b   1.000
_cell.length_c   1.000
_cell.angle_alpha   90.00
_cell.angle_beta   90.00
_cell.angle_gamma   90.00
#
_symmetry.space_group_name_H-M   'P 1'
#
loop_
_entity.id
_entity.type
_entity.pdbx_description
1 polymer ?
#
loop_
_entity_poly.entity_id
_entity_poly.type
_entity_poly.pdbx_seq_one_letter_code
_entity_poly.pdbx_strand_id
1 'polypeptide(L)'
;CRAEVCGNGFIDDLYDSNGNFLRKEECDNGTNCNKYCKCYEDFITDPNDETSCILKTKITSGAIAGIVSASLFVFLVLVIIFGFLIYYGLRYKKVDIDIYKTQQPMYHFYITGSKRQLPGKISKYYIDPVELDYGNDNQATNIFETRFQRMEVKNASKNK
;
A
#
# COMPACT_ATOMS: atom_id res chain seq x y z
N CYS A 1 -14.84 55.11 -6.67
CA CYS A 1 -13.94 55.65 -7.71
C CYS A 1 -14.40 55.13 -9.07
N ARG A 2 -14.75 56.02 -10.00
CA ARG A 2 -14.94 55.69 -11.43
C ARG A 2 -13.65 56.13 -12.11
N ALA A 3 -13.00 55.24 -12.86
CA ALA A 3 -11.86 55.61 -13.68
C ALA A 3 -12.32 56.69 -14.69
N GLU A 4 -11.61 57.81 -14.79
CA GLU A 4 -12.00 58.90 -15.69
C GLU A 4 -11.83 58.54 -17.17
N VAL A 5 -10.91 57.61 -17.47
CA VAL A 5 -10.46 57.28 -18.84
C VAL A 5 -10.71 55.84 -19.27
N CYS A 6 -11.34 55.02 -18.42
CA CYS A 6 -11.67 53.63 -18.74
C CYS A 6 -12.58 53.53 -19.98
N GLY A 7 -12.07 52.89 -21.02
CA GLY A 7 -12.68 52.67 -22.33
C GLY A 7 -11.97 53.39 -23.49
N ASN A 8 -10.72 53.84 -23.33
CA ASN A 8 -9.99 54.65 -24.32
C ASN A 8 -9.03 53.84 -25.22
N GLY A 9 -8.90 52.54 -25.01
CA GLY A 9 -8.00 51.61 -25.68
C GLY A 9 -6.59 51.54 -25.08
N PHE A 10 -6.33 52.16 -23.93
CA PHE A 10 -5.01 52.24 -23.31
C PHE A 10 -5.07 51.92 -21.82
N ILE A 11 -4.03 51.27 -21.30
CA ILE A 11 -3.93 50.98 -19.87
C ILE A 11 -3.32 52.19 -19.16
N ASP A 12 -4.16 52.90 -18.40
CA ASP A 12 -3.79 54.12 -17.69
C ASP A 12 -3.48 53.89 -16.21
N ASP A 13 -2.75 54.84 -15.63
CA ASP A 13 -2.52 54.94 -14.19
C ASP A 13 -3.72 55.66 -13.53
N LEU A 14 -4.31 55.03 -12.52
CA LEU A 14 -5.41 55.60 -11.75
C LEU A 14 -4.87 56.36 -10.54
N TYR A 15 -5.32 57.59 -10.38
CA TYR A 15 -5.01 58.45 -9.25
C TYR A 15 -6.26 58.65 -8.37
N ASP A 16 -6.05 58.85 -7.07
CA ASP A 16 -7.10 59.26 -6.14
C ASP A 16 -7.45 60.75 -6.32
N SER A 17 -8.53 61.21 -5.70
CA SER A 17 -9.02 62.60 -5.72
C SER A 17 -7.98 63.63 -5.23
N ASN A 18 -6.95 63.18 -4.53
CA ASN A 18 -5.83 63.98 -4.04
C ASN A 18 -4.60 63.95 -4.97
N GLY A 19 -4.70 63.33 -6.15
CA GLY A 19 -3.61 63.19 -7.12
C GLY A 19 -2.57 62.12 -6.79
N ASN A 20 -2.82 61.27 -5.78
CA ASN A 20 -1.92 60.18 -5.41
C ASN A 20 -2.16 58.96 -6.30
N PHE A 21 -1.08 58.33 -6.78
CA PHE A 21 -1.17 57.07 -7.53
C PHE A 21 -1.86 55.99 -6.70
N LEU A 22 -2.88 55.34 -7.28
CA LEU A 22 -3.66 54.29 -6.63
C LEU A 22 -3.26 52.91 -7.16
N ARG A 23 -3.31 52.74 -8.48
CA ARG A 23 -2.99 51.49 -9.20
C ARG A 23 -3.00 51.74 -10.71
N LYS A 24 -2.45 50.81 -11.49
CA LYS A 24 -2.69 50.73 -12.94
C LYS A 24 -4.03 50.02 -13.23
N GLU A 25 -4.66 50.31 -14.36
CA GLU A 25 -5.79 49.55 -14.87
C GLU A 25 -5.40 48.09 -15.17
N GLU A 26 -6.34 47.15 -15.00
CA GLU A 26 -6.06 45.71 -15.24
C GLU A 26 -6.49 45.27 -16.65
N CYS A 27 -7.34 46.06 -17.29
CA CYS A 27 -7.90 45.87 -18.62
C CYS A 27 -8.55 47.18 -19.06
N ASP A 28 -8.72 47.36 -20.36
CA ASP A 28 -9.37 48.54 -20.91
C ASP A 28 -10.09 48.22 -22.22
N ASN A 29 -11.42 48.36 -22.27
CA ASN A 29 -12.25 48.07 -23.45
C ASN A 29 -12.17 46.63 -24.03
N GLY A 30 -11.45 45.70 -23.41
CA GLY A 30 -11.33 44.31 -23.85
C GLY A 30 -12.34 43.34 -23.24
N THR A 31 -12.16 42.04 -23.49
CA THR A 31 -13.09 41.00 -23.00
C THR A 31 -12.96 40.78 -21.50
N ASN A 32 -14.08 40.53 -20.82
CA ASN A 32 -14.15 40.26 -19.38
C ASN A 32 -13.60 41.40 -18.49
N CYS A 33 -13.64 42.64 -19.01
CA CYS A 33 -13.33 43.85 -18.27
C CYS A 33 -14.61 44.46 -17.67
N ASN A 34 -14.55 44.88 -16.41
CA ASN A 34 -15.68 45.53 -15.74
C ASN A 34 -15.64 47.06 -15.92
N LYS A 35 -16.73 47.74 -15.54
CA LYS A 35 -16.88 49.21 -15.65
C LYS A 35 -15.89 50.05 -14.81
N TYR A 36 -15.00 49.41 -14.05
CA TYR A 36 -13.97 50.03 -13.22
C TYR A 36 -12.56 49.71 -13.72
N CYS A 37 -12.42 49.21 -14.96
CA CYS A 37 -11.15 48.78 -15.55
C CYS A 37 -10.40 47.80 -14.64
N LYS A 38 -11.15 46.77 -14.26
CA LYS A 38 -10.71 45.59 -13.51
C LYS A 38 -11.23 44.34 -14.19
N CYS A 39 -10.47 43.25 -14.11
CA CYS A 39 -10.95 41.96 -14.56
C CYS A 39 -12.12 41.48 -13.68
N TYR A 40 -13.07 40.73 -14.25
CA TYR A 40 -14.09 40.03 -13.45
C TYR A 40 -13.44 38.99 -12.53
N GLU A 41 -14.15 38.58 -11.47
CA GLU A 41 -13.67 37.52 -10.57
C GLU A 41 -13.35 36.24 -11.36
N ASP A 42 -12.24 35.59 -11.01
CA ASP A 42 -11.62 34.46 -11.74
C ASP A 42 -11.00 34.78 -13.11
N PHE A 43 -10.87 36.04 -13.50
CA PHE A 43 -10.11 36.47 -14.68
C PHE A 43 -8.82 37.20 -14.30
N ILE A 44 -7.80 37.10 -15.16
CA ILE A 44 -6.52 37.81 -15.06
C ILE A 44 -6.24 38.53 -16.39
N THR A 45 -5.45 39.60 -16.36
CA THR A 45 -5.01 40.31 -17.57
C THR A 45 -4.37 39.34 -18.55
N ASP A 46 -4.77 39.40 -19.83
CA ASP A 46 -4.19 38.56 -20.87
C ASP A 46 -2.72 38.96 -21.09
N PRO A 47 -1.75 38.02 -20.95
CA PRO A 47 -0.35 38.32 -21.20
C PRO A 47 -0.05 38.69 -22.66
N ASN A 48 -0.95 38.41 -23.60
CA ASN A 48 -0.80 38.79 -25.02
C ASN A 48 -1.58 40.05 -25.39
N ASP A 49 -2.54 40.46 -24.56
CA ASP A 49 -3.40 41.62 -24.77
C ASP A 49 -3.73 42.29 -23.43
N GLU A 50 -2.94 43.29 -23.04
CA GLU A 50 -3.12 43.99 -21.77
C GLU A 50 -4.50 44.67 -21.64
N THR A 51 -5.23 44.84 -22.75
CA THR A 51 -6.57 45.45 -22.77
C THR A 51 -7.69 44.48 -22.39
N SER A 52 -7.42 43.17 -22.40
CA SER A 52 -8.39 42.10 -22.19
C SER A 52 -8.06 41.23 -20.98
N CYS A 53 -9.06 40.51 -20.44
CA CYS A 53 -8.89 39.53 -19.38
C CYS A 53 -9.27 38.10 -19.83
N ILE A 54 -8.42 37.14 -19.46
CA ILE A 54 -8.62 35.71 -19.70
C ILE A 54 -8.91 34.97 -18.41
N LEU A 55 -9.60 33.82 -18.53
CA LEU A 55 -9.90 32.97 -17.38
C LEU A 55 -8.59 32.53 -16.71
N LYS A 56 -8.52 32.71 -15.39
CA LYS A 56 -7.40 32.24 -14.59
C LYS A 56 -7.34 30.71 -14.66
N THR A 57 -6.44 30.16 -15.47
CA THR A 57 -6.18 28.73 -15.52
C THR A 57 -5.60 28.30 -14.17
N LYS A 58 -6.43 27.68 -13.32
CA LYS A 58 -6.08 27.29 -11.94
C LYS A 58 -5.06 26.14 -11.87
N ILE A 59 -4.76 25.49 -13.00
CA ILE A 59 -3.81 24.36 -13.07
C ILE A 59 -2.84 24.59 -14.22
N THR A 60 -1.56 24.75 -13.87
CA THR A 60 -0.48 24.87 -14.85
C THR A 60 -0.28 23.54 -15.58
N SER A 61 -0.03 23.56 -16.89
CA SER A 61 0.23 22.36 -17.69
C SER A 61 1.34 21.47 -17.11
N GLY A 62 2.32 22.07 -16.44
CA GLY A 62 3.38 21.35 -15.72
C GLY A 62 2.88 20.52 -14.53
N ALA A 63 1.85 21.00 -13.82
CA ALA A 63 1.25 20.25 -12.73
C ALA A 63 0.52 18.99 -13.24
N ILE A 64 -0.17 19.13 -14.38
CA ILE A 64 -0.86 18.00 -15.04
C ILE A 64 0.18 16.97 -15.50
N ALA A 65 1.24 17.42 -16.19
CA ALA A 65 2.32 16.54 -16.64
C ALA A 65 3.02 15.82 -15.47
N GLY A 66 3.21 16.52 -14.34
CA GLY A 66 3.77 15.95 -13.11
C GLY A 66 2.91 14.82 -12.53
N ILE A 67 1.60 15.02 -12.43
CA ILE A 67 0.68 14.01 -11.90
C ILE A 67 0.65 12.76 -12.80
N VAL A 68 0.58 12.96 -14.12
CA VAL A 68 0.53 11.86 -15.08
C VAL A 68 1.83 11.04 -15.07
N SER A 69 2.98 11.70 -15.06
CA SER A 69 4.29 11.01 -15.00
C SER A 69 4.52 10.29 -13.67
N ALA A 70 4.16 10.91 -12.54
CA ALA A 70 4.30 10.30 -11.21
C ALA A 70 3.40 9.07 -11.05
N SER A 71 2.15 9.14 -11.51
CA SER A 71 1.22 8.01 -11.44
C SER A 71 1.70 6.81 -12.27
N LEU A 72 2.25 7.05 -13.46
CA LEU A 72 2.84 6.01 -14.29
C LEU A 72 4.04 5.32 -13.60
N PHE A 73 4.93 6.12 -13.00
CA PHE A 73 6.10 5.60 -12.28
C PHE A 73 5.69 4.73 -11.08
N VAL A 74 4.75 5.20 -10.26
CA VAL A 74 4.25 4.45 -9.10
C VAL A 74 3.61 3.13 -9.54
N PHE A 75 2.85 3.14 -10.64
CA PHE A 75 2.25 1.91 -11.17
C PHE A 75 3.31 0.87 -11.56
N LEU A 76 4.38 1.27 -12.26
CA LEU A 76 5.48 0.38 -12.63
C LEU A 76 6.17 -0.22 -11.40
N VAL A 77 6.41 0.59 -10.37
CA VAL A 77 7.00 0.14 -9.10
C VAL A 77 6.10 -0.92 -8.45
N LEU A 78 4.80 -0.70 -8.39
CA LEU A 78 3.85 -1.67 -7.83
C LEU A 78 3.84 -2.98 -8.61
N VAL A 79 3.86 -2.93 -9.95
CA VAL A 79 3.92 -4.14 -10.80
C VAL A 79 5.17 -4.97 -10.50
N ILE A 80 6.33 -4.32 -10.33
CA ILE A 80 7.58 -5.01 -9.97
C ILE A 80 7.46 -5.67 -8.60
N ILE A 81 6.95 -4.95 -7.59
CA ILE A 81 6.78 -5.47 -6.23
C ILE A 81 5.83 -6.68 -6.24
N PHE A 82 4.67 -6.57 -6.87
CA PHE A 82 3.71 -7.68 -6.99
C PHE A 82 4.31 -8.85 -7.76
N GLY A 83 5.03 -8.59 -8.85
CA GLY A 83 5.74 -9.62 -9.60
C GLY A 83 6.75 -10.38 -8.73
N PHE A 84 7.50 -9.66 -7.89
CA PHE A 84 8.45 -10.24 -6.95
C PHE A 84 7.72 -11.08 -5.88
N LEU A 85 6.67 -10.54 -5.25
CA LEU A 85 5.88 -11.25 -4.26
C LEU A 85 5.24 -12.52 -4.82
N ILE A 86 4.71 -12.47 -6.04
CA ILE A 86 4.15 -13.64 -6.73
C ILE A 86 5.27 -14.64 -7.05
N TYR A 87 6.41 -14.19 -7.58
CA TYR A 87 7.53 -15.06 -7.91
C TYR A 87 8.07 -15.80 -6.68
N TYR A 88 8.28 -15.12 -5.55
CA TYR A 88 8.75 -15.76 -4.32
C TYR A 88 7.65 -16.51 -3.56
N GLY A 89 6.42 -15.99 -3.56
CA GLY A 89 5.27 -16.60 -2.87
C GLY A 89 4.75 -17.85 -3.56
N LEU A 90 4.75 -17.89 -4.90
CA LEU A 90 4.36 -19.07 -5.68
C LEU A 90 5.49 -20.09 -5.84
N ARG A 91 6.71 -19.78 -5.37
CA ARG A 91 7.77 -20.78 -5.17
C ARG A 91 7.49 -21.67 -3.95
N TYR A 92 6.22 -22.00 -3.71
CA TYR A 92 5.86 -23.15 -2.89
C TYR A 92 6.62 -24.34 -3.44
N LYS A 93 7.58 -24.85 -2.66
CA LYS A 93 8.13 -26.18 -2.88
C LYS A 93 6.93 -27.12 -2.94
N LYS A 94 6.66 -27.72 -4.10
CA LYS A 94 5.80 -28.89 -4.15
C LYS A 94 6.45 -29.90 -3.21
N VAL A 95 5.81 -30.11 -2.07
CA VAL A 95 6.21 -31.14 -1.12
C VAL A 95 5.93 -32.44 -1.85
N ASP A 96 6.99 -33.14 -2.23
CA ASP A 96 6.85 -34.45 -2.87
C ASP A 96 6.30 -35.42 -1.83
N ILE A 97 5.01 -35.75 -1.96
CA ILE A 97 4.31 -36.63 -1.04
C ILE A 97 4.90 -38.04 -1.12
N ASP A 98 5.52 -38.42 -2.25
CA ASP A 98 6.12 -39.74 -2.43
C ASP A 98 7.39 -39.91 -1.58
N ILE A 99 8.08 -38.81 -1.20
CA ILE A 99 9.16 -38.86 -0.19
C ILE A 99 8.62 -39.39 1.14
N TYR A 100 7.40 -39.03 1.54
CA TYR A 100 6.78 -39.52 2.78
C TYR A 100 6.16 -40.91 2.63
N LYS A 101 5.96 -41.39 1.39
CA LYS A 101 5.57 -42.78 1.11
C LYS A 101 6.76 -43.73 1.05
N THR A 102 8.00 -43.23 1.08
CA THR A 102 9.16 -44.10 1.27
C THR A 102 8.96 -44.86 2.59
N GLN A 103 9.09 -46.19 2.52
CA GLN A 103 8.96 -47.05 3.68
C GLN A 103 9.84 -46.49 4.80
N GLN A 104 9.23 -46.27 5.97
CA GLN A 104 10.00 -46.04 7.19
C GLN A 104 11.02 -47.20 7.30
N PRO A 105 12.31 -46.91 7.50
CA PRO A 105 13.32 -47.96 7.60
C PRO A 105 12.88 -48.94 8.68
N MET A 106 13.08 -50.24 8.42
CA MET A 106 12.70 -51.30 9.36
C MET A 106 13.57 -51.16 10.60
N TYR A 107 13.06 -50.48 11.63
CA TYR A 107 13.74 -50.40 12.91
C TYR A 107 13.63 -51.76 13.59
N HIS A 108 14.74 -52.50 13.63
CA HIS A 108 14.84 -53.65 14.52
C HIS A 108 14.91 -53.14 15.95
N PHE A 109 13.75 -53.03 16.59
CA PHE A 109 13.68 -52.72 18.02
C PHE A 109 14.30 -53.87 18.81
N TYR A 110 15.41 -53.62 19.50
CA TYR A 110 15.98 -54.56 20.45
C TYR A 110 15.12 -54.59 21.73
N ILE A 111 13.97 -55.27 21.65
CA ILE A 111 12.98 -55.34 22.73
C ILE A 111 13.54 -56.11 23.94
N THR A 112 14.41 -57.08 23.72
CA THR A 112 15.04 -57.91 24.76
C THR A 112 15.86 -57.10 25.78
N GLY A 113 16.41 -55.95 25.40
CA GLY A 113 17.09 -55.03 26.33
C GLY A 113 16.22 -53.91 26.88
N SER A 114 14.96 -53.82 26.47
CA SER A 114 14.08 -52.73 26.88
C SER A 114 13.63 -52.89 28.33
N LYS A 115 13.58 -51.78 29.07
CA LYS A 115 13.04 -51.72 30.44
C LYS A 115 11.79 -50.85 30.42
N ARG A 116 10.72 -51.31 31.06
CA ARG A 116 9.54 -50.48 31.30
C ARG A 116 9.91 -49.39 32.29
N GLN A 117 10.01 -48.16 31.81
CA GLN A 117 10.28 -47.00 32.63
C GLN A 117 9.34 -45.87 32.23
N LEU A 118 8.78 -45.19 33.23
CA LEU A 118 7.89 -44.06 33.00
C LEU A 118 8.69 -42.86 32.47
N PRO A 119 8.08 -42.02 31.60
CA PRO A 119 8.68 -40.79 31.14
C PRO A 119 9.03 -39.88 32.33
N GLY A 120 10.20 -39.26 32.30
CA GLY A 120 10.68 -38.37 33.34
C GLY A 120 12.20 -38.23 33.39
N LYS A 121 12.70 -37.38 34.29
CA LYS A 121 14.14 -37.05 34.39
C LYS A 121 15.03 -38.28 34.53
N ILE A 122 14.59 -39.31 35.25
CA ILE A 122 15.34 -40.56 35.45
C ILE A 122 15.49 -41.34 34.13
N SER A 123 14.44 -41.34 33.31
CA SER A 123 14.43 -42.00 31.99
C SER A 123 15.17 -41.20 30.92
N LYS A 124 15.60 -39.97 31.23
CA LYS A 124 16.28 -39.03 30.31
C LYS A 124 15.43 -38.59 29.11
N TYR A 125 14.13 -38.84 29.14
CA TYR A 125 13.16 -38.30 28.18
C TYR A 125 11.84 -37.99 28.87
N TYR A 126 11.01 -37.17 28.24
CA TYR A 126 9.63 -36.92 28.64
C TYR A 126 8.76 -37.07 27.40
N ILE A 127 7.63 -37.78 27.53
CA ILE A 127 6.66 -38.05 26.47
C ILE A 127 5.27 -37.90 27.09
N ASP A 128 4.41 -37.11 26.47
CA ASP A 128 3.02 -36.91 26.86
C ASP A 128 2.14 -36.65 25.62
N PRO A 129 0.99 -37.33 25.43
CA PRO A 129 0.48 -38.43 26.24
C PRO A 129 1.21 -39.76 25.96
N VAL A 130 1.15 -40.70 26.90
CA VAL A 130 1.76 -42.04 26.77
C VAL A 130 0.82 -43.01 26.03
N GLU A 131 -0.46 -42.68 25.98
CA GLU A 131 -1.51 -43.40 25.26
C GLU A 131 -2.11 -42.47 24.20
N LEU A 132 -2.36 -43.01 23.01
CA LEU A 132 -2.92 -42.25 21.89
C LEU A 132 -4.39 -42.61 21.69
N ASP A 133 -5.27 -41.67 22.03
CA ASP A 133 -6.72 -41.77 21.89
C ASP A 133 -7.26 -40.94 20.70
N TYR A 134 -6.40 -40.14 20.05
CA TYR A 134 -6.76 -39.25 18.95
C TYR A 134 -7.92 -38.28 19.29
N GLY A 135 -8.01 -37.85 20.56
CA GLY A 135 -9.07 -36.98 21.07
C GLY A 135 -10.38 -37.73 21.35
N ASN A 136 -10.30 -39.03 21.67
CA ASN A 136 -11.46 -39.88 21.83
C ASN A 136 -11.40 -40.71 23.11
N ASP A 137 -11.88 -40.15 24.21
CA ASP A 137 -11.81 -40.81 25.50
C ASP A 137 -12.87 -41.93 25.65
N ASN A 138 -13.95 -41.90 24.85
CA ASN A 138 -15.16 -42.68 25.13
C ASN A 138 -15.96 -43.21 23.92
N GLN A 139 -15.53 -42.97 22.66
CA GLN A 139 -16.29 -43.38 21.47
C GLN A 139 -15.41 -44.06 20.42
N ALA A 140 -16.00 -44.75 19.45
CA ALA A 140 -15.25 -45.28 18.30
C ALA A 140 -15.11 -44.22 17.21
N THR A 141 -13.97 -44.19 16.52
CA THR A 141 -13.72 -43.27 15.39
C THR A 141 -14.45 -43.74 14.14
N ASN A 142 -15.04 -42.82 13.35
CA ASN A 142 -15.76 -43.18 12.14
C ASN A 142 -14.80 -43.59 11.00
N ILE A 143 -15.30 -44.43 10.08
CA ILE A 143 -14.56 -44.81 8.88
C ILE A 143 -14.42 -43.58 7.97
N PHE A 144 -13.23 -43.35 7.43
CA PHE A 144 -12.83 -42.18 6.62
C PHE A 144 -12.69 -40.83 7.35
N GLU A 145 -12.67 -40.84 8.68
CA GLU A 145 -12.38 -39.66 9.49
C GLU A 145 -10.87 -39.56 9.77
N THR A 146 -10.26 -38.40 9.51
CA THR A 146 -8.85 -38.14 9.88
C THR A 146 -8.80 -37.33 11.17
N ARG A 147 -8.08 -37.84 12.18
CA ARG A 147 -7.89 -37.17 13.47
C ARG A 147 -6.41 -36.96 13.77
N PHE A 148 -6.15 -35.97 14.61
CA PHE A 148 -4.81 -35.59 15.02
C PHE A 148 -4.77 -35.47 16.54
N GLN A 149 -3.71 -36.00 17.17
CA GLN A 149 -3.40 -35.76 18.57
C GLN A 149 -2.00 -35.20 18.68
N ARG A 150 -1.87 -34.18 19.51
CA ARG A 150 -0.59 -33.55 19.79
C ARG A 150 0.14 -34.38 20.83
N MET A 151 1.37 -34.78 20.51
CA MET A 151 2.30 -35.41 21.44
C MET A 151 3.49 -34.49 21.66
N GLU A 152 3.88 -34.31 22.91
CA GLU A 152 5.07 -33.56 23.30
C GLU A 152 6.19 -34.52 23.70
N VAL A 153 7.35 -34.38 23.06
CA VAL A 153 8.54 -35.19 23.35
C VAL A 153 9.71 -34.26 23.71
N LYS A 154 10.30 -34.45 24.89
CA LYS A 154 11.48 -33.70 25.35
C LYS A 154 12.65 -34.63 25.63
N ASN A 155 13.81 -34.27 25.10
CA ASN A 155 15.07 -34.93 25.46
C ASN A 155 15.60 -34.34 26.76
N ALA A 156 15.86 -35.19 27.76
CA ALA A 156 16.47 -34.82 29.04
C ALA A 156 17.83 -35.52 29.28
N SER A 157 18.44 -36.09 28.23
CA SER A 157 19.70 -36.84 28.31
C SER A 157 20.94 -35.97 28.50
N LYS A 158 20.84 -34.65 28.36
CA LYS A 158 21.93 -33.66 28.43
C LYS A 158 23.09 -33.91 27.44
N ASN A 159 22.95 -34.86 26.54
CA ASN A 159 23.87 -35.06 25.43
C ASN A 159 23.43 -34.12 24.30
N LYS A 160 24.30 -33.17 23.95
CA LYS A 160 24.15 -32.30 22.77
C LYS A 160 24.61 -33.03 21.52
#